data_AF-A0A0J7Y800-F1
#
_entry.id   AF-A0A0J7Y800-F1
#
_cell.length_a   1.000
_cell.length_b   1.000
_cell.length_c   1.000
_cell.angle_alpha   90.00
_cell.angle_beta   90.00
_cell.angle_gamma   90.00
#
_symmetry.space_group_name_H-M   'P 1'
#
loop_
_entity.id
_entity.type
_entity.pdbx_description
1 polymer ?
#
loop_
_entity_poly.entity_id
_entity_poly.type
_entity_poly.pdbx_seq_one_letter_code
_entity_poly.pdbx_strand_id
1 'polypeptide(L)'
;MSIDVSKADIGMAVGTVTAIAGVLAHLKFDSSVTTVLTASGVIATALASYFKSRSAARSAQESETSARNSARDVANIAAATAADNTAKTVLVQTVTAERAKWRAEMRDQVERLAAQLRADQRGGPSADWEQVDRLRTGIRLRLNPAGRTPPPAGGDAHDPDRAVHHVLDALATAGESGTTPHAALADQLEEHMAVLLKGEWDKSKLEAVSGKLGVP
;
A
#
# COMPACT_ATOMS: atom_id res chain seq x y z
N MET A 1 19.16 28.52 -34.04
CA MET A 1 18.09 29.14 -33.22
C MET A 1 17.12 29.79 -34.19
N SER A 2 16.03 29.09 -34.55
CA SER A 2 15.04 29.61 -35.51
C SER A 2 14.09 30.55 -34.77
N ILE A 3 14.03 31.82 -35.17
CA ILE A 3 13.08 32.78 -34.61
C ILE A 3 11.79 32.64 -35.42
N ASP A 4 10.79 31.93 -34.87
CA ASP A 4 9.45 31.90 -35.47
C ASP A 4 8.78 33.27 -35.25
N VAL A 5 8.83 34.11 -36.28
CA VAL A 5 8.19 35.43 -36.32
C VAL A 5 6.74 35.24 -36.75
N SER A 6 5.79 35.49 -35.84
CA SER A 6 4.36 35.38 -36.15
C SER A 6 3.85 36.62 -36.91
N LYS A 7 2.73 36.50 -37.64
CA LYS A 7 2.12 37.64 -38.37
C LYS A 7 1.79 38.84 -37.46
N ALA A 8 1.51 38.61 -36.17
CA ALA A 8 1.28 39.67 -35.18
C ALA A 8 2.58 40.44 -34.86
N ASP A 9 3.74 39.79 -35.00
CA ASP A 9 5.06 40.35 -34.67
C ASP A 9 5.51 41.30 -35.77
N ILE A 10 5.18 40.96 -37.02
CA ILE A 10 5.37 41.81 -38.19
C ILE A 10 4.48 43.05 -38.09
N GLY A 11 3.21 42.91 -37.72
CA GLY A 11 2.28 44.04 -37.56
C GLY A 11 2.73 45.05 -36.49
N MET A 12 3.22 44.56 -35.34
CA MET A 12 3.74 45.40 -34.26
C MET A 12 5.08 46.05 -34.61
N ALA A 13 5.99 45.32 -35.28
CA ALA A 13 7.27 45.88 -35.75
C ALA A 13 7.03 47.02 -36.76
N VAL A 14 6.10 46.82 -37.71
CA VAL A 14 5.68 47.86 -38.66
C VAL A 14 5.04 49.04 -37.94
N GLY A 15 4.17 48.80 -36.95
CA GLY A 15 3.56 49.88 -36.15
C GLY A 15 4.57 50.70 -35.36
N THR A 16 5.58 50.04 -34.77
CA THR A 16 6.64 50.71 -33.99
C THR A 16 7.57 51.51 -34.90
N VAL A 17 7.94 50.98 -36.07
CA VAL A 17 8.71 51.70 -37.10
C VAL A 17 7.92 52.90 -37.62
N THR A 18 6.61 52.76 -37.84
CA THR A 18 5.74 53.85 -38.31
C THR A 18 5.60 54.96 -37.27
N ALA A 19 5.45 54.62 -35.99
CA ALA A 19 5.39 55.60 -34.91
C ALA A 19 6.72 56.36 -34.74
N ILE A 20 7.86 55.66 -34.83
CA ILE A 20 9.19 56.28 -34.76
C ILE A 20 9.46 57.16 -35.99
N ALA A 21 9.06 56.73 -37.19
CA ALA A 21 9.14 57.54 -38.40
C ALA A 21 8.25 58.80 -38.30
N GLY A 22 7.06 58.70 -37.70
CA GLY A 22 6.18 59.84 -37.43
C GLY A 22 6.76 60.87 -36.45
N VAL A 23 7.44 60.40 -35.39
CA VAL A 23 8.14 61.27 -34.43
C VAL A 23 9.38 61.93 -35.07
N LEU A 24 10.12 61.20 -35.91
CA LEU A 24 11.28 61.72 -36.64
C LEU A 24 10.89 62.73 -37.73
N ALA A 25 9.72 62.56 -38.38
CA ALA A 25 9.20 63.48 -39.39
C ALA A 25 8.80 64.86 -38.82
N HIS A 26 8.50 64.94 -37.51
CA HIS A 26 8.16 66.19 -36.84
C HIS A 26 9.35 66.98 -36.28
N LEU A 27 10.56 66.41 -36.32
CA LEU A 27 11.78 67.04 -35.87
C LEU A 27 12.52 67.65 -37.08
N LYS A 28 12.54 68.98 -37.20
CA LYS A 28 13.30 69.68 -38.25
C LYS A 28 14.81 69.55 -38.00
N PHE A 29 15.46 68.58 -38.63
CA PHE A 29 16.92 68.44 -38.63
C PHE A 29 17.47 68.41 -40.06
N ASP A 30 18.59 69.11 -40.26
CA ASP A 30 19.29 69.32 -41.52
C ASP A 30 20.06 68.07 -42.00
N SER A 31 20.34 68.00 -43.30
CA SER A 31 20.75 66.78 -44.01
C SER A 31 22.21 66.37 -43.76
N SER A 32 22.40 65.17 -43.22
CA SER A 32 23.43 64.21 -43.66
C SER A 32 23.34 62.92 -42.82
N VAL A 33 23.87 61.84 -43.40
CA VAL A 33 24.10 60.44 -42.96
C VAL A 33 23.92 60.08 -41.47
N THR A 34 24.17 61.00 -40.54
CA THR A 34 23.96 60.87 -39.08
C THR A 34 22.49 60.62 -38.69
N THR A 35 21.52 61.21 -39.41
CA THR A 35 20.08 61.06 -39.11
C THR A 35 19.58 59.63 -39.39
N VAL A 36 20.08 59.02 -40.46
CA VAL A 36 19.74 57.63 -40.83
C VAL A 36 20.35 56.66 -39.82
N LEU A 37 21.61 56.82 -39.46
CA LEU A 37 22.29 55.97 -38.47
C LEU A 37 21.65 56.04 -37.08
N THR A 38 21.23 57.24 -36.65
CA THR A 38 20.59 57.43 -35.32
C THR A 38 19.19 56.85 -35.29
N ALA A 39 18.39 57.05 -36.35
CA ALA A 39 17.07 56.45 -36.49
C ALA A 39 17.13 54.92 -36.55
N SER A 40 18.08 54.36 -37.32
CA SER A 40 18.31 52.92 -37.40
C SER A 40 18.74 52.33 -36.06
N GLY A 41 19.59 53.02 -35.30
CA GLY A 41 20.05 52.59 -33.98
C GLY A 41 18.92 52.56 -32.93
N VAL A 42 18.05 53.57 -32.93
CA VAL A 42 16.88 53.62 -32.03
C VAL A 42 15.86 52.53 -32.37
N ILE A 43 15.57 52.33 -33.66
CA ILE A 43 14.67 51.26 -34.12
C ILE A 43 15.25 49.88 -33.77
N ALA A 44 16.54 49.65 -34.01
CA ALA A 44 17.19 48.39 -33.67
C ALA A 44 17.17 48.11 -32.16
N THR A 45 17.40 49.14 -31.33
CA THR A 45 17.38 49.01 -29.86
C THR A 45 15.97 48.76 -29.32
N ALA A 46 14.96 49.41 -29.88
CA ALA A 46 13.56 49.20 -29.52
C ALA A 46 13.08 47.78 -29.88
N LEU A 47 13.42 47.32 -31.09
CA LEU A 47 13.11 45.96 -31.53
C LEU A 47 13.86 44.92 -30.69
N ALA A 48 15.16 45.11 -30.41
CA ALA A 48 15.94 44.21 -29.58
C ALA A 48 15.39 44.13 -28.14
N SER A 49 14.99 45.26 -27.56
CA SER A 49 14.39 45.32 -26.24
C SER A 49 13.03 44.63 -26.18
N TYR A 50 12.21 44.77 -27.24
CA TYR A 50 10.92 44.10 -27.37
C TYR A 50 11.06 42.57 -27.55
N PHE A 51 11.98 42.11 -28.39
CA PHE A 51 12.23 40.67 -28.54
C PHE A 51 12.83 40.06 -27.26
N LYS A 52 13.68 40.79 -26.55
CA LYS A 52 14.22 40.37 -25.25
C LYS A 52 13.15 40.33 -24.15
N SER A 53 12.26 41.31 -24.08
CA SER A 53 11.18 41.31 -23.08
C SER A 53 10.14 40.21 -23.35
N ARG A 54 9.84 39.95 -24.62
CA ARG A 54 8.89 38.90 -25.00
C ARG A 54 9.44 37.49 -24.83
N SER A 55 10.72 37.28 -25.13
CA SER A 55 11.38 36.00 -24.84
C SER A 55 11.45 35.73 -23.33
N ALA A 56 11.74 36.76 -22.53
CA ALA A 56 11.67 36.65 -21.07
C ALA A 56 10.25 36.31 -20.58
N ALA A 57 9.21 36.96 -21.12
CA ALA A 57 7.82 36.68 -20.77
C ALA A 57 7.38 35.24 -21.13
N ARG A 58 7.77 34.74 -22.31
CA ARG A 58 7.51 33.34 -22.71
C ARG A 58 8.23 32.35 -21.79
N SER A 59 9.50 32.60 -21.48
CA SER A 59 10.27 31.73 -20.58
C SER A 59 9.72 31.70 -19.15
N ALA A 60 9.21 32.84 -18.64
CA ALA A 60 8.57 32.91 -17.34
C ALA A 60 7.24 32.15 -17.31
N GLN A 61 6.44 32.27 -18.37
CA GLN A 61 5.17 31.58 -18.50
C GLN A 61 5.34 30.05 -18.67
N GLU A 62 6.33 29.62 -19.43
CA GLU A 62 6.72 28.20 -19.57
C GLU A 62 7.24 27.64 -18.23
N SER A 63 8.06 28.41 -17.51
CA SER A 63 8.55 28.06 -16.16
C SER A 63 7.40 27.91 -15.16
N GLU A 64 6.45 28.83 -15.14
CA GLU A 64 5.30 28.78 -14.23
C GLU A 64 4.36 27.62 -14.55
N THR A 65 4.16 27.32 -15.84
CA THR A 65 3.35 26.17 -16.29
C THR A 65 4.04 24.85 -15.95
N SER A 66 5.35 24.76 -16.16
CA SER A 66 6.15 23.60 -15.81
C SER A 66 6.16 23.36 -14.29
N ALA A 67 6.35 24.42 -13.49
CA ALA A 67 6.28 24.34 -12.03
C ALA A 67 4.90 23.92 -11.52
N ARG A 68 3.80 24.42 -12.12
CA ARG A 68 2.44 23.98 -11.81
C ARG A 68 2.21 22.51 -12.15
N ASN A 69 2.73 22.04 -13.28
CA ASN A 69 2.61 20.64 -13.67
C ASN A 69 3.42 19.73 -12.74
N SER A 70 4.66 20.09 -12.41
CA SER A 70 5.46 19.36 -11.42
C SER A 70 4.83 19.33 -10.04
N ALA A 71 4.23 20.44 -9.58
CA ALA A 71 3.52 20.48 -8.30
C ALA A 71 2.27 19.56 -8.30
N ARG A 72 1.54 19.50 -9.42
CA ARG A 72 0.41 18.57 -9.60
C ARG A 72 0.87 17.12 -9.60
N ASP A 73 1.96 16.80 -10.29
CA ASP A 73 2.51 15.45 -10.32
C ASP A 73 2.96 15.00 -8.91
N VAL A 74 3.67 15.87 -8.18
CA VAL A 74 4.06 15.59 -6.79
C VAL A 74 2.83 15.43 -5.89
N ALA A 75 1.80 16.26 -6.03
CA ALA A 75 0.56 16.13 -5.27
C ALA A 75 -0.18 14.82 -5.59
N ASN A 76 -0.22 14.40 -6.86
CA ASN A 76 -0.82 13.14 -7.28
C ASN A 76 -0.04 11.93 -6.75
N ILE A 77 1.29 11.98 -6.79
CA ILE A 77 2.16 10.93 -6.21
C ILE A 77 1.96 10.85 -4.69
N ALA A 78 1.92 11.99 -4.00
CA ALA A 78 1.69 12.04 -2.56
C ALA A 78 0.30 11.50 -2.18
N ALA A 79 -0.74 11.85 -2.93
CA ALA A 79 -2.09 11.35 -2.73
C ALA A 79 -2.19 9.84 -2.97
N ALA A 80 -1.59 9.33 -4.06
CA ALA A 80 -1.52 7.89 -4.34
C ALA A 80 -0.76 7.13 -3.24
N THR A 81 0.36 7.68 -2.77
CA THR A 81 1.15 7.10 -1.66
C THR A 81 0.36 7.09 -0.35
N ALA A 82 -0.36 8.16 -0.03
CA ALA A 82 -1.20 8.24 1.16
C ALA A 82 -2.37 7.25 1.11
N ALA A 83 -3.01 7.09 -0.05
CA ALA A 83 -4.07 6.11 -0.27
C ALA A 83 -3.56 4.68 -0.12
N ASP A 84 -2.41 4.34 -0.71
CA ASP A 84 -1.78 3.02 -0.60
C ASP A 84 -1.39 2.69 0.86
N ASN A 85 -0.81 3.66 1.57
CA ASN A 85 -0.48 3.49 3.00
C ASN A 85 -1.73 3.29 3.87
N THR A 86 -2.81 4.00 3.56
CA THR A 86 -4.10 3.85 4.25
C THR A 86 -4.69 2.46 3.99
N ALA A 87 -4.70 2.01 2.73
CA ALA A 87 -5.19 0.69 2.34
C ALA A 87 -4.41 -0.44 3.04
N LYS A 88 -3.08 -0.34 3.08
CA LYS A 88 -2.21 -1.28 3.82
C LYS A 88 -2.53 -1.31 5.31
N THR A 89 -2.74 -0.14 5.92
CA THR A 89 -3.09 -0.03 7.34
C THR A 89 -4.43 -0.70 7.64
N VAL A 90 -5.46 -0.42 6.83
CA VAL A 90 -6.79 -1.03 6.97
C VAL A 90 -6.72 -2.54 6.78
N LEU A 91 -5.94 -3.01 5.81
CA LEU A 91 -5.73 -4.44 5.57
C LEU A 91 -5.07 -5.12 6.79
N VAL A 92 -3.97 -4.57 7.32
CA VAL A 92 -3.27 -5.12 8.50
C VAL A 92 -4.18 -5.14 9.72
N GLN A 93 -4.94 -4.07 9.95
CA GLN A 93 -5.92 -4.02 11.05
C GLN A 93 -7.00 -5.09 10.91
N THR A 94 -7.55 -5.24 9.71
CA THR A 94 -8.60 -6.23 9.42
C THR A 94 -8.08 -7.65 9.63
N VAL A 95 -6.91 -7.98 9.07
CA VAL A 95 -6.29 -9.30 9.25
C VAL A 95 -5.96 -9.57 10.72
N THR A 96 -5.50 -8.56 11.46
CA THR A 96 -5.21 -8.70 12.90
C THR A 96 -6.48 -8.97 13.69
N ALA A 97 -7.59 -8.30 13.37
CA ALA A 97 -8.88 -8.50 14.02
C ALA A 97 -9.46 -9.90 13.72
N GLU A 98 -9.46 -10.32 12.45
CA GLU A 98 -9.92 -11.65 12.07
C GLU A 98 -9.07 -12.76 12.70
N ARG A 99 -7.74 -12.60 12.78
CA ARG A 99 -6.89 -13.56 13.50
C ARG A 99 -7.13 -13.55 15.01
N ALA A 100 -7.44 -12.40 15.60
CA ALA A 100 -7.81 -12.34 17.03
C ALA A 100 -9.12 -13.08 17.30
N LYS A 101 -10.12 -12.91 16.43
CA LYS A 101 -11.38 -13.66 16.48
C LYS A 101 -11.15 -15.16 16.30
N TRP A 102 -10.39 -15.56 15.27
CA TRP A 102 -10.03 -16.96 15.06
C TRP A 102 -9.34 -17.56 16.29
N ARG A 103 -8.37 -16.88 16.91
CA ARG A 103 -7.73 -17.35 18.14
C ARG A 103 -8.71 -17.51 19.30
N ALA A 104 -9.67 -16.60 19.45
CA ALA A 104 -10.68 -16.68 20.50
C ALA A 104 -11.62 -17.89 20.29
N GLU A 105 -12.10 -18.09 19.06
CA GLU A 105 -12.93 -19.24 18.71
C GLU A 105 -12.19 -20.57 18.89
N MET A 106 -10.92 -20.64 18.48
CA MET A 106 -10.11 -21.84 18.65
C MET A 106 -9.89 -22.19 20.13
N ARG A 107 -9.66 -21.19 20.99
CA ARG A 107 -9.56 -21.41 22.45
C ARG A 107 -10.85 -21.96 23.03
N ASP A 108 -11.99 -21.35 22.71
CA ASP A 108 -13.31 -21.79 23.21
C ASP A 108 -13.64 -23.22 22.75
N GLN A 109 -13.37 -23.56 21.49
CA GLN A 109 -13.62 -24.91 20.98
C GLN A 109 -12.72 -25.97 21.63
N VAL A 110 -11.43 -25.67 21.81
CA VAL A 110 -10.49 -26.59 22.45
C VAL A 110 -10.79 -26.75 23.94
N GLU A 111 -11.13 -25.67 24.64
CA GLU A 111 -11.55 -25.71 26.04
C GLU A 111 -12.77 -26.63 26.22
N ARG A 112 -13.82 -26.43 25.41
CA ARG A 112 -15.03 -27.26 25.47
C ARG A 112 -14.74 -28.73 25.19
N LEU A 113 -13.92 -29.01 24.18
CA LEU A 113 -13.55 -30.37 23.82
C LEU A 113 -12.75 -31.04 24.95
N ALA A 114 -11.71 -30.37 25.45
CA ALA A 114 -10.88 -30.89 26.52
C ALA A 114 -11.67 -31.10 27.82
N ALA A 115 -12.61 -30.20 28.14
CA ALA A 115 -13.50 -30.34 29.28
C ALA A 115 -14.39 -31.59 29.18
N GLN A 116 -14.96 -31.86 28.01
CA GLN A 116 -15.77 -33.06 27.76
C GLN A 116 -14.94 -34.34 27.92
N LEU A 117 -13.77 -34.40 27.30
CA LEU A 117 -12.88 -35.56 27.37
C LEU A 117 -12.42 -35.87 28.80
N ARG A 118 -12.12 -34.84 29.60
CA ARG A 118 -11.74 -35.03 31.02
C ARG A 118 -12.93 -35.33 31.92
N ALA A 119 -14.14 -34.88 31.59
CA ALA A 119 -15.34 -35.21 32.36
C ALA A 119 -15.68 -36.70 32.21
N ASP A 120 -15.64 -37.19 30.98
CA ASP A 120 -15.84 -38.60 30.63
C ASP A 120 -14.85 -39.52 31.35
N GLN A 121 -13.55 -39.22 31.27
CA GLN A 121 -12.49 -40.01 31.93
C GLN A 121 -12.64 -40.07 33.46
N ARG A 122 -13.19 -39.02 34.10
CA ARG A 122 -13.35 -38.95 35.56
C ARG A 122 -14.60 -39.69 36.07
N GLY A 123 -15.29 -40.43 35.20
CA GLY A 123 -16.56 -41.07 35.56
C GLY A 123 -17.71 -40.07 35.71
N GLY A 124 -17.60 -38.90 35.08
CA GLY A 124 -18.71 -37.98 34.90
C GLY A 124 -19.73 -38.52 33.89
N PRO A 125 -20.69 -37.70 33.43
CA PRO A 125 -21.54 -38.08 32.31
C PRO A 125 -20.68 -38.53 31.12
N SER A 126 -21.08 -39.63 30.47
CA SER A 126 -20.43 -40.08 29.22
C SER A 126 -20.32 -38.89 28.26
N ALA A 127 -19.18 -38.78 27.58
CA ALA A 127 -19.01 -37.76 26.56
C ALA A 127 -20.15 -37.84 25.53
N ASP A 128 -20.77 -36.70 25.24
CA ASP A 128 -21.63 -36.58 24.07
C ASP A 128 -20.74 -36.63 22.81
N TRP A 129 -20.60 -37.83 22.25
CA TRP A 129 -19.71 -38.06 21.10
C TRP A 129 -20.14 -37.32 19.84
N GLU A 130 -21.44 -37.01 19.68
CA GLU A 130 -21.90 -36.14 18.61
C GLU A 130 -21.32 -34.73 18.80
N GLN A 131 -21.33 -34.21 20.04
CA GLN A 131 -20.74 -32.93 20.36
C GLN A 131 -19.21 -32.93 20.26
N VAL A 132 -18.55 -34.03 20.65
CA VAL A 132 -17.10 -34.20 20.47
C VAL A 132 -16.74 -34.14 18.98
N ASP A 133 -17.48 -34.83 18.12
CA ASP A 133 -17.24 -34.80 16.67
C ASP A 133 -17.52 -33.43 16.05
N ARG A 134 -18.55 -32.72 16.52
CA ARG A 134 -18.81 -31.33 16.13
C ARG A 134 -17.62 -30.42 16.47
N LEU A 135 -17.12 -30.49 17.69
CA LEU A 135 -15.98 -29.67 18.15
C LEU A 135 -14.71 -30.04 17.39
N ARG A 136 -14.40 -31.33 17.26
CA ARG A 136 -13.27 -31.86 16.50
C ARG A 136 -13.27 -31.37 15.06
N THR A 137 -14.42 -31.46 14.39
CA THR A 137 -14.59 -30.98 13.01
C THR A 137 -14.46 -29.46 12.93
N GLY A 138 -15.05 -28.73 13.88
CA GLY A 138 -14.97 -27.27 13.95
C GLY A 138 -13.54 -26.75 14.10
N ILE A 139 -12.73 -27.40 14.93
CA ILE A 139 -11.29 -27.13 15.08
C ILE A 139 -10.57 -27.46 13.78
N ARG A 140 -10.79 -28.66 13.22
CA ARG A 140 -10.11 -29.14 12.01
C ARG A 140 -10.32 -28.23 10.79
N LEU A 141 -11.52 -27.67 10.61
CA LEU A 141 -11.83 -26.74 9.51
C LEU A 141 -11.14 -25.38 9.63
N ARG A 142 -10.65 -25.04 10.83
CA ARG A 142 -9.95 -23.79 11.12
C ARG A 142 -8.42 -23.92 11.06
N LEU A 143 -7.90 -25.14 11.04
CA LEU A 143 -6.46 -25.42 10.92
C LEU A 143 -6.00 -25.31 9.46
N ASN A 144 -4.71 -25.05 9.27
CA ASN A 144 -4.13 -25.04 7.94
C ASN A 144 -4.12 -26.47 7.34
N PRO A 145 -4.63 -26.67 6.12
CA PRO A 145 -4.61 -27.99 5.47
C PRO A 145 -3.20 -28.48 5.15
N ALA A 146 -2.19 -27.60 5.03
CA ALA A 146 -0.79 -28.03 4.86
C ALA A 146 -0.25 -28.80 6.08
N GLY A 147 -0.88 -28.64 7.25
CA GLY A 147 -0.63 -29.48 8.41
C GLY A 147 -1.00 -30.96 8.20
N ARG A 148 -1.73 -31.32 7.13
CA ARG A 148 -2.12 -32.71 6.84
C ARG A 148 -1.07 -33.52 6.08
N THR A 149 -0.11 -32.86 5.44
CA THR A 149 0.94 -33.54 4.67
C THR A 149 2.10 -33.94 5.59
N PRO A 150 2.99 -34.87 5.20
CA PRO A 150 4.24 -35.08 5.94
C PRO A 150 5.12 -33.81 5.90
N PRO A 151 5.92 -33.54 6.95
CA PRO A 151 6.84 -32.42 6.94
C PRO A 151 7.94 -32.65 5.89
N PRO A 152 8.40 -31.60 5.18
CA PRO A 152 9.56 -31.71 4.31
C PRO A 152 10.82 -31.96 5.13
N ALA A 153 11.87 -32.51 4.50
CA ALA A 153 13.12 -32.89 5.19
C ALA A 153 13.82 -31.72 5.92
N GLY A 154 13.55 -30.47 5.53
CA GLY A 154 14.08 -29.27 6.17
C GLY A 154 13.17 -28.65 7.25
N GLY A 155 12.03 -29.28 7.58
CA GLY A 155 10.99 -28.71 8.42
C GLY A 155 10.14 -27.65 7.70
N ASP A 156 9.00 -27.30 8.29
CA ASP A 156 8.14 -26.22 7.79
C ASP A 156 7.43 -25.45 8.93
N ALA A 157 6.70 -24.40 8.55
CA ALA A 157 5.93 -23.60 9.50
C ALA A 157 4.60 -24.27 9.93
N HIS A 158 4.29 -25.46 9.41
CA HIS A 158 3.00 -26.14 9.62
C HIS A 158 3.07 -27.24 10.67
N ASP A 159 4.22 -27.46 11.30
CA ASP A 159 4.39 -28.42 12.39
C ASP A 159 3.39 -28.23 13.54
N PRO A 160 3.06 -27.00 14.00
CA PRO A 160 2.02 -26.82 15.02
C PRO A 160 0.63 -27.26 14.56
N ASP A 161 0.20 -26.92 13.33
CA ASP A 161 -1.07 -27.38 12.78
C ASP A 161 -1.10 -28.92 12.66
N ARG A 162 0.02 -29.51 12.23
CA ARG A 162 0.19 -30.95 12.06
C ARG A 162 0.04 -31.70 13.38
N ALA A 163 0.66 -31.20 14.44
CA ALA A 163 0.54 -31.78 15.77
C ALA A 163 -0.92 -31.79 16.27
N VAL A 164 -1.66 -30.69 16.05
CA VAL A 164 -3.09 -30.65 16.38
C VAL A 164 -3.88 -31.64 15.53
N HIS A 165 -3.66 -31.71 14.21
CA HIS A 165 -4.34 -32.69 13.35
C HIS A 165 -4.11 -34.13 13.83
N HIS A 166 -2.89 -34.47 14.24
CA HIS A 166 -2.57 -35.81 14.77
C HIS A 166 -3.38 -36.15 16.02
N VAL A 167 -3.52 -35.22 16.98
CA VAL A 167 -4.33 -35.46 18.18
C VAL A 167 -5.81 -35.60 17.84
N LEU A 168 -6.34 -34.77 16.93
CA LEU A 168 -7.73 -34.88 16.49
C LEU A 168 -8.02 -36.21 15.76
N ASP A 169 -7.06 -36.74 15.00
CA ASP A 169 -7.20 -38.04 14.34
C ASP A 169 -7.05 -39.20 15.34
N ALA A 170 -6.16 -39.06 16.33
CA ALA A 170 -6.02 -40.03 17.43
C ALA A 170 -7.30 -40.09 18.28
N LEU A 171 -7.94 -38.94 18.55
CA LEU A 171 -9.23 -38.88 19.24
C LEU A 171 -10.34 -39.61 18.46
N ALA A 172 -10.36 -39.47 17.14
CA ALA A 172 -11.32 -40.17 16.29
C ALA A 172 -11.12 -41.69 16.31
N THR A 173 -9.87 -42.13 16.46
CA THR A 173 -9.49 -43.54 16.52
C THR A 173 -9.77 -44.13 17.90
N ALA A 174 -9.61 -43.34 18.97
CA ALA A 174 -10.00 -43.73 20.31
C ALA A 174 -11.52 -43.99 20.36
N GLY A 175 -12.33 -43.00 19.99
CA GLY A 175 -13.79 -43.11 20.05
C GLY A 175 -14.33 -43.44 21.45
N GLU A 176 -15.63 -43.73 21.56
CA GLU A 176 -16.31 -43.99 22.83
C GLU A 176 -15.75 -45.20 23.60
N SER A 177 -15.33 -46.23 22.87
CA SER A 177 -14.87 -47.50 23.44
C SER A 177 -13.34 -47.63 23.42
N GLY A 178 -12.62 -46.52 23.25
CA GLY A 178 -11.18 -46.50 23.08
C GLY A 178 -10.40 -46.93 24.31
N THR A 179 -9.19 -47.47 24.08
CA THR A 179 -8.24 -47.79 25.16
C THR A 179 -7.33 -46.62 25.51
N THR A 180 -7.26 -45.60 24.65
CA THR A 180 -6.46 -44.40 24.87
C THR A 180 -7.15 -43.49 25.90
N PRO A 181 -6.47 -43.06 26.97
CA PRO A 181 -7.06 -42.16 27.94
C PRO A 181 -7.46 -40.81 27.29
N HIS A 182 -8.75 -40.48 27.30
CA HIS A 182 -9.31 -39.23 26.80
C HIS A 182 -8.67 -38.01 27.48
N ALA A 183 -8.31 -38.13 28.77
CA ALA A 183 -7.59 -37.07 29.47
C ALA A 183 -6.19 -36.79 28.88
N ALA A 184 -5.45 -37.83 28.47
CA ALA A 184 -4.13 -37.63 27.87
C ALA A 184 -4.23 -36.98 26.49
N LEU A 185 -5.25 -37.33 25.70
CA LEU A 185 -5.54 -36.68 24.42
C LEU A 185 -5.96 -35.22 24.61
N ALA A 186 -6.74 -34.92 25.66
CA ALA A 186 -7.10 -33.55 26.01
C ALA A 186 -5.86 -32.71 26.38
N ASP A 187 -4.94 -33.26 27.18
CA ASP A 187 -3.70 -32.59 27.57
C ASP A 187 -2.81 -32.30 26.34
N GLN A 188 -2.63 -33.29 25.45
CA GLN A 188 -1.88 -33.10 24.20
C GLN A 188 -2.52 -32.06 23.28
N LEU A 189 -3.85 -32.07 23.17
CA LEU A 189 -4.58 -31.10 22.36
C LEU A 189 -4.36 -29.67 22.87
N GLU A 190 -4.46 -29.46 24.18
CA GLU A 190 -4.22 -28.16 24.80
C GLU A 190 -2.78 -27.70 24.61
N GLU A 191 -1.80 -28.58 24.80
CA GLU A 191 -0.39 -28.27 24.62
C GLU A 191 -0.10 -27.81 23.18
N HIS A 192 -0.49 -28.61 22.18
CA HIS A 192 -0.26 -28.27 20.78
C HIS A 192 -1.04 -27.03 20.34
N MET A 193 -2.28 -26.87 20.81
CA MET A 193 -3.07 -25.67 20.54
C MET A 193 -2.43 -24.42 21.16
N ALA A 194 -1.89 -24.51 22.37
CA ALA A 194 -1.23 -23.37 23.02
C ALA A 194 -0.01 -22.90 22.21
N VAL A 195 0.78 -23.83 21.69
CA VAL A 195 1.91 -23.54 20.79
C VAL A 195 1.43 -22.86 19.50
N LEU A 196 0.43 -23.43 18.83
CA LEU A 196 -0.15 -22.86 17.60
C LEU A 196 -0.66 -21.43 17.82
N LEU A 197 -1.48 -21.23 18.86
CA LEU A 197 -2.06 -19.92 19.18
C LEU A 197 -1.01 -18.88 19.56
N LYS A 198 0.08 -19.30 20.22
CA LYS A 198 1.22 -18.43 20.54
C LYS A 198 1.96 -17.99 19.28
N GLY A 199 2.22 -18.92 18.35
CA GLY A 199 2.84 -18.61 17.06
C GLY A 199 2.03 -17.59 16.26
N GLU A 200 0.70 -17.79 16.17
CA GLU A 200 -0.19 -16.85 15.48
C GLU A 200 -0.28 -15.48 16.18
N TRP A 201 -0.18 -15.46 17.50
CA TRP A 201 -0.11 -14.20 18.25
C TRP A 201 1.19 -13.43 17.97
N ASP A 202 2.33 -14.11 17.98
CA ASP A 202 3.62 -13.49 17.72
C ASP A 202 3.72 -12.98 16.28
N LYS A 203 3.18 -13.73 15.32
CA LYS A 203 3.05 -13.30 13.92
C LYS A 203 2.19 -12.04 13.80
N SER A 204 1.00 -12.01 14.42
CA SER A 204 0.16 -10.81 14.44
C SER A 204 0.88 -9.60 15.06
N LYS A 205 1.70 -9.80 16.11
CA LYS A 205 2.50 -8.73 16.70
C LYS A 205 3.55 -8.19 15.74
N LEU A 206 4.30 -9.06 15.07
CA LEU A 206 5.33 -8.66 14.11
C LEU A 206 4.72 -7.90 12.93
N GLU A 207 3.59 -8.36 12.40
CA GLU A 207 2.89 -7.68 11.32
C GLU A 207 2.32 -6.32 11.75
N ALA A 208 1.80 -6.22 12.97
CA ALA A 208 1.31 -4.95 13.53
C ALA A 208 2.43 -3.92 13.75
N VAL A 209 3.62 -4.37 14.18
CA VAL A 209 4.80 -3.51 14.37
C VAL A 209 5.42 -3.12 13.02
N SER A 210 5.50 -4.06 12.07
CA SER A 210 6.13 -3.82 10.76
C SER A 210 5.22 -3.15 9.74
N GLY A 211 3.90 -3.17 9.94
CA GLY A 211 2.91 -2.72 8.98
C GLY A 211 2.84 -3.56 7.70
N LYS A 212 3.43 -4.76 7.71
CA LYS A 212 3.54 -5.64 6.54
C LYS A 212 3.06 -7.05 6.90
N LEU A 213 2.18 -7.61 6.08
CA LEU A 213 1.74 -8.99 6.23
C LEU A 213 2.83 -9.97 5.79
N GLY A 214 2.97 -11.09 6.51
CA GLY A 214 3.82 -12.20 6.10
C GLY A 214 5.32 -11.94 6.21
N VAL A 215 5.77 -10.93 6.96
CA VAL A 215 7.18 -10.80 7.32
C VAL A 215 7.46 -11.76 8.49
N PRO A 216 8.29 -12.80 8.32
CA PRO A 216 8.77 -13.63 9.42
C PRO A 216 9.74 -12.88 10.34
#